data_AF-A0AAU3VJN6-F1
#
_entry.id   AF-A0AAU3VJN6-F1
#
_cell.length_a   1.000
_cell.length_b   1.000
_cell.length_c   1.000
_cell.angle_alpha   90.00
_cell.angle_beta   90.00
_cell.angle_gamma   90.00
#
_symmetry.space_group_name_H-M   'P 1'
#
loop_
_entity.id
_entity.type
_entity.pdbx_description
1 polymer ?
#
loop_
_entity_poly.entity_id
_entity_poly.type
_entity_poly.pdbx_seq_one_letter_code
_entity_poly.pdbx_strand_id
1 'polypeptide(L)'
;MSSRPRQLGVIVAGVGLVGAGGWFAGSQMQSPADAAAAHRPPKAGPVTVAVERRSLTASVVAQGSVEFASPQSLALAGPVGSPDSGAGDSGAGDAAVQRVTKAPVAGSEVAEGDVLMQVSGRPVLVLRGSVPMYRTLGPGASGDDVEQLERALARLGFNPGGTTGTYGQSDAAAVSRWYKSKGFRAEEPGFADKQQLGTLEAAVTTAQQALLDAQDPGSGSGAGGESGKLRLKAAQQQLDAANAALSAFQAGYGTKIPAGEVVFLPDLPARLDKVSLKTGDTPSGTIGTVTSSKVVVQAVVPGSDAKLLHKGMTAQVETPDGTKVRGRLVALGDEVPKDDAGDGKDAPGTSGGGGDAAAPVPVQISVPSGKLAKNANGSAMVTIEVGSSDGDVLTVPIAALHTSAGGQARVQVVRGGKVVDVPVKAGLSADGQVEVTPSGDDLTAGDPVVVGR
;
A
#
# COMPACT_ATOMS: atom_id res chain seq x y z
N MET A 1 55.57 -21.85 -122.12
CA MET A 1 54.37 -22.11 -121.30
C MET A 1 54.68 -21.74 -119.85
N SER A 2 53.91 -20.78 -119.33
CA SER A 2 53.52 -20.54 -117.92
C SER A 2 54.56 -20.54 -116.77
N SER A 3 54.81 -19.32 -116.31
CA SER A 3 55.29 -18.90 -114.98
C SER A 3 54.35 -19.26 -113.82
N ARG A 4 54.92 -19.42 -112.60
CA ARG A 4 54.41 -19.05 -111.23
C ARG A 4 54.47 -20.20 -110.19
N PRO A 5 55.59 -20.35 -109.43
CA PRO A 5 55.52 -20.97 -108.10
C PRO A 5 55.99 -20.09 -106.93
N ARG A 6 56.52 -18.88 -107.17
CA ARG A 6 57.13 -18.05 -106.11
C ARG A 6 56.16 -17.14 -105.33
N GLN A 7 54.96 -16.87 -105.84
CA GLN A 7 54.00 -15.97 -105.17
C GLN A 7 53.15 -16.65 -104.08
N LEU A 8 53.04 -17.97 -104.07
CA LEU A 8 52.24 -18.71 -103.08
C LEU A 8 52.92 -18.80 -101.71
N GLY A 9 54.25 -18.87 -101.65
CA GLY A 9 54.98 -19.01 -100.38
C GLY A 9 54.91 -17.77 -99.47
N VAL A 10 54.81 -16.58 -100.05
CA VAL A 10 54.79 -15.31 -99.29
C VAL A 10 53.43 -15.08 -98.61
N ILE A 11 52.34 -15.53 -99.22
CA ILE A 11 50.99 -15.35 -98.67
C ILE A 11 50.78 -16.24 -97.45
N VAL A 12 51.26 -17.49 -97.48
CA VAL A 12 51.11 -18.43 -96.36
C VAL A 12 51.92 -17.99 -95.14
N ALA A 13 53.14 -17.48 -95.35
CA ALA A 13 53.96 -16.96 -94.25
C ALA A 13 53.35 -15.70 -93.59
N GLY A 14 52.72 -14.82 -94.37
CA GLY A 14 52.04 -13.64 -93.86
C GLY A 14 50.83 -13.98 -92.99
N VAL A 15 50.03 -14.98 -93.37
CA VAL A 15 48.85 -15.41 -92.60
C VAL A 15 49.26 -16.05 -91.26
N GLY A 16 50.37 -16.81 -91.23
CA GLY A 16 50.90 -17.38 -89.98
C GLY A 16 51.32 -16.33 -88.96
N LEU A 17 51.96 -15.24 -89.40
CA LEU A 17 52.37 -14.14 -88.52
C LEU A 17 51.19 -13.32 -87.99
N VAL A 18 50.16 -13.09 -88.81
CA VAL A 18 48.94 -12.39 -88.37
C VAL A 18 48.14 -13.25 -87.39
N GLY A 19 48.07 -14.57 -87.61
CA GLY A 19 47.42 -15.50 -86.68
C GLY A 19 48.13 -15.59 -85.33
N ALA A 20 49.47 -15.64 -85.32
CA ALA A 20 50.26 -15.65 -84.09
C ALA A 20 50.17 -14.33 -83.32
N GLY A 21 50.17 -13.19 -84.02
CA GLY A 21 49.99 -11.86 -83.41
C GLY A 21 48.61 -11.68 -82.79
N GLY A 22 47.55 -12.17 -83.44
CA GLY A 22 46.18 -12.15 -82.91
C GLY A 22 46.01 -13.01 -81.65
N TRP A 23 46.64 -14.18 -81.59
CA TRP A 23 46.57 -15.06 -80.41
C TRP A 23 47.34 -14.49 -79.21
N PHE A 24 48.51 -13.90 -79.44
CA PHE A 24 49.31 -13.29 -78.37
C PHE A 24 48.60 -12.05 -77.77
N ALA A 25 48.04 -11.18 -78.61
CA ALA A 25 47.27 -10.00 -78.16
C ALA A 25 45.99 -10.39 -77.41
N GLY A 26 45.33 -11.49 -77.78
CA GLY A 26 44.14 -12.00 -77.10
C GLY A 26 44.40 -12.57 -75.70
N SER A 27 45.62 -13.03 -75.41
CA SER A 27 45.96 -13.62 -74.11
C SER A 27 46.28 -12.61 -73.00
N GLN A 28 46.46 -11.34 -73.35
CA GLN A 28 46.84 -10.25 -72.42
C GLN A 28 45.68 -9.30 -72.08
N MET A 29 44.51 -9.45 -72.72
CA MET A 29 43.35 -8.62 -72.41
C MET A 29 42.40 -9.33 -71.46
N GLN A 30 42.50 -8.99 -70.17
CA GLN A 30 41.51 -9.36 -69.17
C GLN A 30 40.22 -8.57 -69.41
N SER A 31 39.12 -9.30 -69.64
CA SER A 31 37.81 -8.70 -69.87
C SER A 31 37.34 -7.92 -68.64
N PRO A 32 36.67 -6.76 -68.78
CA PRO A 32 35.98 -6.09 -67.68
C PRO A 32 35.02 -7.01 -66.91
N ALA A 33 34.49 -8.05 -67.57
CA ALA A 33 33.66 -9.08 -66.94
C ALA A 33 34.45 -10.00 -65.98
N ASP A 34 35.72 -10.29 -66.28
CA ASP A 34 36.60 -11.10 -65.42
C ASP A 34 37.12 -10.30 -64.21
N ALA A 35 37.33 -8.99 -64.38
CA ALA A 35 37.65 -8.08 -63.29
C ALA A 35 36.47 -7.90 -62.31
N ALA A 36 35.23 -7.89 -62.81
CA ALA A 36 34.03 -7.87 -61.97
C ALA A 36 33.82 -9.20 -61.20
N ALA A 37 34.18 -10.34 -61.78
CA ALA A 37 34.11 -11.66 -61.13
C ALA A 37 35.19 -11.85 -60.03
N ALA A 38 36.28 -11.09 -60.06
CA ALA A 38 37.33 -11.13 -59.05
C ALA A 38 36.90 -10.50 -57.70
N HIS A 39 35.86 -9.65 -57.71
CA HIS A 39 35.25 -9.15 -56.48
C HIS A 39 34.32 -10.22 -55.89
N ARG A 40 34.91 -11.15 -55.13
CA ARG A 40 34.13 -12.05 -54.28
C ARG A 40 33.28 -11.20 -53.33
N PRO A 41 31.95 -11.45 -53.24
CA PRO A 41 31.12 -10.80 -52.22
C PRO A 41 31.78 -11.01 -50.85
N PRO A 42 31.85 -9.97 -49.99
CA PRO A 42 32.28 -10.18 -48.62
C PRO A 42 31.43 -11.31 -48.04
N LYS A 43 32.09 -12.31 -47.43
CA LYS A 43 31.37 -13.41 -46.79
C LYS A 43 30.44 -12.78 -45.75
N ALA A 44 29.15 -13.10 -45.82
CA ALA A 44 28.18 -12.65 -44.84
C ALA A 44 28.72 -12.99 -43.44
N GLY A 45 28.99 -11.95 -42.64
CA GLY A 45 29.39 -12.08 -41.25
C GLY A 45 28.15 -12.12 -40.35
N PRO A 46 28.29 -12.66 -39.13
CA PRO A 46 27.18 -12.68 -38.18
C PRO A 46 26.73 -11.24 -37.85
N VAL A 47 25.43 -11.06 -37.65
CA VAL A 47 24.86 -9.82 -37.14
C VAL A 47 25.09 -9.79 -35.63
N THR A 48 25.82 -8.79 -35.15
CA THR A 48 26.18 -8.67 -33.73
C THR A 48 25.64 -7.40 -33.09
N VAL A 49 25.33 -7.49 -31.80
CA VAL A 49 24.98 -6.36 -30.91
C VAL A 49 25.96 -6.35 -29.74
N ALA A 50 26.35 -5.18 -29.25
CA ALA A 50 27.24 -5.09 -28.10
C ALA A 50 26.51 -5.46 -26.80
N VAL A 51 27.19 -6.16 -25.89
CA VAL A 51 26.71 -6.33 -24.50
C VAL A 51 26.70 -4.97 -23.81
N GLU A 52 25.62 -4.64 -23.10
CA GLU A 52 25.49 -3.37 -22.38
C GLU A 52 25.38 -3.59 -20.87
N ARG A 53 25.72 -2.56 -20.08
CA ARG A 53 25.35 -2.49 -18.66
C ARG A 53 24.16 -1.55 -18.52
N ARG A 54 23.05 -2.08 -18.02
CA ARG A 54 21.84 -1.29 -17.74
C ARG A 54 20.99 -1.97 -16.69
N SER A 55 20.23 -1.18 -15.95
CA SER A 55 19.14 -1.70 -15.12
C SER A 55 18.01 -2.25 -16.00
N LEU A 56 17.49 -3.43 -15.66
CA LEU A 56 16.29 -4.00 -16.25
C LEU A 56 15.12 -3.90 -15.27
N THR A 57 13.94 -3.62 -15.79
CA THR A 57 12.69 -3.62 -15.03
C THR A 57 11.64 -4.37 -15.83
N ALA A 58 11.21 -5.52 -15.34
CA ALA A 58 10.09 -6.24 -15.91
C ALA A 58 8.80 -5.59 -15.40
N SER A 59 7.87 -5.32 -16.32
CA SER A 59 6.60 -4.70 -15.98
C SER A 59 5.41 -5.36 -16.65
N VAL A 60 4.28 -5.33 -15.97
CA VAL A 60 2.98 -5.70 -16.51
C VAL A 60 2.21 -4.42 -16.80
N VAL A 61 1.66 -4.32 -18.01
CA VAL A 61 0.92 -3.14 -18.47
C VAL A 61 -0.55 -3.47 -18.58
N ALA A 62 -1.41 -2.64 -17.99
CA ALA A 62 -2.85 -2.77 -18.06
C ALA A 62 -3.51 -1.42 -18.33
N GLN A 63 -4.70 -1.45 -18.95
CA GLN A 63 -5.58 -0.30 -19.00
C GLN A 63 -6.54 -0.35 -17.81
N GLY A 64 -6.82 0.81 -17.23
CA GLY A 64 -7.70 0.95 -16.08
C GLY A 64 -8.52 2.23 -16.10
N SER A 65 -9.44 2.31 -15.15
CA SER A 65 -10.23 3.49 -14.82
C SER A 65 -9.69 4.14 -13.54
N VAL A 66 -9.66 5.46 -13.54
CA VAL A 66 -9.36 6.28 -12.36
C VAL A 66 -10.68 6.56 -11.67
N GLU A 67 -10.84 6.12 -10.45
CA GLU A 67 -12.10 6.20 -9.71
C GLU A 67 -11.86 6.79 -8.32
N PHE A 68 -12.89 7.42 -7.76
CA PHE A 68 -12.88 7.68 -6.33
C PHE A 68 -13.02 6.35 -5.60
N ALA A 69 -12.34 6.21 -4.46
CA ALA A 69 -12.55 5.06 -3.61
C ALA A 69 -14.05 4.89 -3.31
N SER A 70 -14.52 3.64 -3.35
CA SER A 70 -15.94 3.33 -3.20
C SER A 70 -16.53 3.96 -1.94
N PRO A 71 -17.78 4.46 -1.97
CA PRO A 71 -18.41 5.10 -0.83
C PRO A 71 -18.39 4.19 0.41
N GLN A 72 -17.90 4.70 1.54
CA GLN A 72 -17.91 3.97 2.80
C GLN A 72 -19.19 4.30 3.57
N SER A 73 -19.91 3.26 4.00
CA SER A 73 -21.06 3.43 4.89
C SER A 73 -20.61 3.93 6.26
N LEU A 74 -21.31 4.93 6.78
CA LEU A 74 -21.06 5.53 8.08
C LEU A 74 -22.18 5.16 9.05
N ALA A 75 -21.84 4.55 10.18
CA ALA A 75 -22.82 4.13 11.18
C ALA A 75 -22.32 4.45 12.60
N LEU A 76 -23.26 4.59 13.53
CA LEU A 76 -22.95 4.71 14.95
C LEU A 76 -22.62 3.34 15.53
N ALA A 77 -21.56 3.28 16.35
CA ALA A 77 -21.16 2.05 17.03
C ALA A 77 -21.99 1.74 18.28
N GLY A 78 -22.94 2.60 18.65
CA GLY A 78 -23.76 2.46 19.83
C GLY A 78 -24.48 3.75 20.18
N PRO A 79 -25.08 3.84 21.38
CA PRO A 79 -25.73 5.06 21.84
C PRO A 79 -24.73 6.22 21.98
N VAL A 80 -25.21 7.43 21.69
CA VAL A 80 -24.46 8.67 21.89
C VAL A 80 -24.69 9.20 23.30
N GLY A 81 -23.65 9.19 24.13
CA GLY A 81 -23.77 9.51 25.55
C GLY A 81 -24.28 8.35 26.41
N SER A 82 -24.01 8.41 27.72
CA SER A 82 -24.70 7.56 28.69
C SER A 82 -26.09 8.07 29.04
N PRO A 83 -27.07 7.18 29.25
CA PRO A 83 -28.43 7.53 29.67
C PRO A 83 -28.49 8.39 30.93
N ASP A 84 -27.50 8.27 31.82
CA ASP A 84 -27.45 8.95 33.14
C ASP A 84 -26.77 10.33 33.12
N SER A 85 -26.34 10.83 31.96
CA SER A 85 -25.55 12.08 31.89
C SER A 85 -26.36 13.38 31.80
N GLY A 86 -27.70 13.28 31.90
CA GLY A 86 -28.58 14.44 32.00
C GLY A 86 -28.55 15.04 33.41
N ALA A 87 -27.89 16.20 33.56
CA ALA A 87 -28.11 17.06 34.71
C ALA A 87 -29.55 17.59 34.68
N GLY A 88 -30.44 16.94 35.43
CA GLY A 88 -31.82 17.39 35.61
C GLY A 88 -32.73 16.28 36.10
N ASP A 89 -32.88 16.21 37.42
CA ASP A 89 -34.04 15.74 38.18
C ASP A 89 -34.66 14.34 37.89
N SER A 90 -35.03 13.71 39.00
CA SER A 90 -35.73 12.46 39.20
C SER A 90 -36.66 11.95 38.08
N GLY A 91 -36.45 10.68 37.72
CA GLY A 91 -37.38 9.91 36.90
C GLY A 91 -36.80 8.57 36.48
N ALA A 92 -36.87 7.57 37.35
CA ALA A 92 -36.68 6.19 36.96
C ALA A 92 -37.76 5.81 35.93
N GLY A 93 -37.36 5.50 34.70
CA GLY A 93 -38.24 4.89 33.70
C GLY A 93 -38.04 5.42 32.29
N ASP A 94 -37.62 4.51 31.42
CA ASP A 94 -37.42 4.63 29.97
C ASP A 94 -36.05 5.19 29.54
N ALA A 95 -35.33 4.38 28.76
CA ALA A 95 -34.07 4.82 28.15
C ALA A 95 -34.36 6.08 27.34
N ALA A 96 -33.80 7.22 27.75
CA ALA A 96 -34.08 8.50 27.12
C ALA A 96 -33.98 8.38 25.60
N VAL A 97 -35.10 8.54 24.91
CA VAL A 97 -35.18 8.35 23.46
C VAL A 97 -34.19 9.30 22.80
N GLN A 98 -33.16 8.74 22.18
CA GLN A 98 -32.14 9.53 21.51
C GLN A 98 -32.74 10.23 20.28
N ARG A 99 -32.44 11.51 20.12
CA ARG A 99 -32.95 12.35 19.04
C ARG A 99 -31.80 13.06 18.35
N VAL A 100 -31.74 13.00 17.03
CA VAL A 100 -30.82 13.85 16.27
C VAL A 100 -31.23 15.31 16.48
N THR A 101 -30.37 16.10 17.10
CA THR A 101 -30.60 17.53 17.41
C THR A 101 -29.93 18.44 16.38
N LYS A 102 -28.87 17.96 15.75
CA LYS A 102 -28.24 18.58 14.57
C LYS A 102 -27.85 17.49 13.59
N ALA A 103 -28.52 17.45 12.44
CA ALA A 103 -28.23 16.47 11.39
C ALA A 103 -26.91 16.78 10.65
N PRO A 104 -26.27 15.75 10.06
CA PRO A 104 -25.16 15.95 9.14
C PRO A 104 -25.60 16.72 7.88
N VAL A 105 -24.67 17.39 7.21
CA VAL A 105 -24.95 18.13 5.97
C VAL A 105 -24.37 17.40 4.76
N ALA A 106 -25.24 16.95 3.85
CA ALA A 106 -24.80 16.32 2.61
C ALA A 106 -23.95 17.28 1.75
N GLY A 107 -22.94 16.73 1.10
CA GLY A 107 -21.94 17.44 0.31
C GLY A 107 -20.83 18.15 1.10
N SER A 108 -20.93 18.20 2.44
CA SER A 108 -19.92 18.84 3.29
C SER A 108 -18.64 18.03 3.40
N GLU A 109 -17.51 18.73 3.50
CA GLU A 109 -16.23 18.14 3.86
C GLU A 109 -16.10 18.06 5.38
N VAL A 110 -15.62 16.92 5.87
CA VAL A 110 -15.43 16.64 7.30
C VAL A 110 -13.96 16.36 7.53
N ALA A 111 -13.34 17.13 8.42
CA ALA A 111 -11.95 16.98 8.81
C ALA A 111 -11.80 16.24 10.15
N GLU A 112 -10.57 15.86 10.48
CA GLU A 112 -10.26 15.25 11.77
C GLU A 112 -10.56 16.22 12.93
N GLY A 113 -11.33 15.75 13.90
CA GLY A 113 -11.79 16.49 15.06
C GLY A 113 -13.10 17.24 14.85
N ASP A 114 -13.73 17.20 13.68
CA ASP A 114 -14.99 17.91 13.43
C ASP A 114 -16.19 17.23 14.09
N VAL A 115 -17.23 18.04 14.34
CA VAL A 115 -18.53 17.58 14.84
C VAL A 115 -19.41 17.27 13.64
N LEU A 116 -19.63 15.99 13.38
CA LEU A 116 -20.45 15.52 12.26
C LEU A 116 -21.93 15.79 12.48
N MET A 117 -22.42 15.47 13.67
CA MET A 117 -23.82 15.62 14.06
C MET A 117 -23.94 15.74 15.58
N GLN A 118 -25.14 16.05 16.06
CA GLN A 118 -25.46 16.03 17.49
C GLN A 118 -26.68 15.17 17.76
N VAL A 119 -26.63 14.39 18.82
CA VAL A 119 -27.71 13.54 19.32
C VAL A 119 -28.00 13.96 20.75
N SER A 120 -29.23 14.42 21.02
CA SER A 120 -29.66 14.86 22.36
C SER A 120 -28.66 15.84 23.02
N GLY A 121 -28.09 16.77 22.22
CA GLY A 121 -27.08 17.74 22.68
C GLY A 121 -25.65 17.21 22.85
N ARG A 122 -25.42 15.91 22.66
CA ARG A 122 -24.10 15.26 22.69
C ARG A 122 -23.48 15.19 21.28
N PRO A 123 -22.16 15.37 21.11
CA PRO A 123 -21.54 15.40 19.80
C PRO A 123 -21.26 13.99 19.26
N VAL A 124 -21.33 13.84 17.94
CA VAL A 124 -20.68 12.74 17.22
C VAL A 124 -19.49 13.33 16.47
N LEU A 125 -18.29 12.96 16.91
CA LEU A 125 -17.01 13.50 16.48
C LEU A 125 -16.35 12.55 15.46
N VAL A 126 -15.57 13.12 14.55
CA VAL A 126 -14.87 12.33 13.51
C VAL A 126 -13.37 12.32 13.77
N LEU A 127 -12.76 11.14 13.81
CA LEU A 127 -11.32 10.95 13.99
C LEU A 127 -10.74 10.10 12.87
N ARG A 128 -9.44 10.27 12.58
CA ARG A 128 -8.76 9.38 11.63
C ARG A 128 -8.37 8.08 12.31
N GLY A 129 -8.81 6.95 11.75
CA GLY A 129 -8.50 5.60 12.23
C GLY A 129 -9.10 4.52 11.35
N SER A 130 -8.45 3.37 11.26
CA SER A 130 -8.93 2.21 10.49
C SER A 130 -9.74 1.23 11.33
N VAL A 131 -9.63 1.30 12.66
CA VAL A 131 -10.39 0.45 13.57
C VAL A 131 -11.71 1.16 13.90
N PRO A 132 -12.89 0.58 13.63
CA PRO A 132 -14.15 1.19 14.03
C PRO A 132 -14.29 1.21 15.56
N MET A 133 -15.05 2.15 16.11
CA MET A 133 -15.49 2.05 17.51
C MET A 133 -16.38 0.82 17.66
N TYR A 134 -16.24 0.10 18.77
CA TYR A 134 -17.10 -1.04 19.11
C TYR A 134 -17.45 -1.12 20.61
N ARG A 135 -16.92 -0.20 21.42
CA ARG A 135 -17.13 -0.12 22.87
C ARG A 135 -16.91 1.30 23.38
N THR A 136 -17.35 1.57 24.59
CA THR A 136 -16.98 2.79 25.32
C THR A 136 -15.50 2.75 25.69
N LEU A 137 -14.77 3.84 25.44
CA LEU A 137 -13.37 4.01 25.85
C LEU A 137 -13.30 4.79 27.16
N GLY A 138 -12.40 4.42 28.05
CA GLY A 138 -12.22 5.07 29.34
C GLY A 138 -11.11 4.37 30.15
N PRO A 139 -10.79 4.87 31.35
CA PRO A 139 -9.67 4.37 32.14
C PRO A 139 -9.72 2.84 32.33
N GLY A 140 -8.58 2.19 32.05
CA GLY A 140 -8.43 0.73 32.08
C GLY A 140 -8.71 0.02 30.75
N ALA A 141 -9.25 0.70 29.73
CA ALA A 141 -9.37 0.14 28.39
C ALA A 141 -7.98 -0.05 27.75
N SER A 142 -7.80 -1.09 26.94
CA SER A 142 -6.57 -1.30 26.16
C SER A 142 -6.86 -1.97 24.82
N GLY A 143 -6.12 -1.59 23.78
CA GLY A 143 -6.25 -2.13 22.42
C GLY A 143 -6.00 -1.10 21.32
N ASP A 144 -6.11 -1.54 20.07
CA ASP A 144 -5.84 -0.73 18.87
C ASP A 144 -6.77 0.50 18.77
N ASP A 145 -7.99 0.40 19.29
CA ASP A 145 -8.97 1.48 19.39
C ASP A 145 -8.53 2.62 20.33
N VAL A 146 -7.85 2.26 21.42
CA VAL A 146 -7.21 3.22 22.33
C VAL A 146 -5.98 3.83 21.68
N GLU A 147 -5.13 3.01 21.06
CA GLU A 147 -3.90 3.49 20.43
C GLU A 147 -4.18 4.51 19.32
N GLN A 148 -5.18 4.25 18.47
CA GLN A 148 -5.55 5.21 17.43
C GLN A 148 -6.19 6.49 18.00
N LEU A 149 -6.93 6.40 19.12
CA LEU A 149 -7.47 7.57 19.82
C LEU A 149 -6.32 8.44 20.36
N GLU A 150 -5.33 7.85 21.04
CA GLU A 150 -4.13 8.54 21.53
C GLU A 150 -3.42 9.27 20.37
N ARG A 151 -3.19 8.57 19.25
CA ARG A 151 -2.57 9.16 18.05
C ARG A 151 -3.41 10.30 17.48
N ALA A 152 -4.73 10.18 17.47
CA ALA A 152 -5.64 11.23 16.99
C ALA A 152 -5.62 12.45 17.91
N LEU A 153 -5.69 12.25 19.23
CA LEU A 153 -5.57 13.33 20.23
C LEU A 153 -4.25 14.07 20.09
N ALA A 154 -3.14 13.35 19.91
CA ALA A 154 -1.83 13.93 19.67
C ALA A 154 -1.78 14.78 18.39
N ARG A 155 -2.34 14.29 17.26
CA ARG A 155 -2.46 15.06 16.00
C ARG A 155 -3.31 16.33 16.17
N LEU A 156 -4.34 16.26 16.99
CA LEU A 156 -5.22 17.38 17.32
C LEU A 156 -4.62 18.34 18.36
N GLY A 157 -3.42 18.07 18.87
CA GLY A 157 -2.71 18.91 19.84
C GLY A 157 -3.11 18.66 21.31
N PHE A 158 -3.91 17.64 21.59
CA PHE A 158 -4.27 17.23 22.95
C PHE A 158 -3.33 16.11 23.41
N ASN A 159 -2.28 16.46 24.14
CA ASN A 159 -1.28 15.46 24.60
C ASN A 159 -1.92 14.38 25.50
N PRO A 160 -1.96 13.10 25.06
CA PRO A 160 -2.45 11.96 25.84
C PRO A 160 -1.40 11.39 26.83
N GLY A 161 -0.16 11.89 26.82
CA GLY A 161 0.93 11.36 27.66
C GLY A 161 1.74 10.24 27.01
N GLY A 162 1.34 9.77 25.83
CA GLY A 162 2.05 8.75 25.05
C GLY A 162 1.11 8.06 24.07
N THR A 163 1.64 7.10 23.31
CA THR A 163 0.83 6.16 22.53
C THR A 163 1.11 4.78 23.09
N THR A 164 0.41 4.47 24.17
CA THR A 164 0.65 3.27 24.99
C THR A 164 -0.29 2.13 24.63
N GLY A 165 -1.41 2.43 23.97
CA GLY A 165 -2.49 1.49 23.73
C GLY A 165 -3.31 1.17 24.99
N THR A 166 -3.09 1.89 26.09
CA THR A 166 -3.82 1.74 27.36
C THR A 166 -4.34 3.09 27.82
N TYR A 167 -5.65 3.17 28.02
CA TYR A 167 -6.32 4.42 28.39
C TYR A 167 -6.07 4.72 29.87
N GLY A 168 -5.29 5.75 30.14
CA GLY A 168 -4.95 6.24 31.47
C GLY A 168 -5.56 7.59 31.81
N GLN A 169 -5.06 8.19 32.91
CA GLN A 169 -5.52 9.50 33.38
C GLN A 169 -5.13 10.65 32.44
N SER A 170 -3.97 10.53 31.78
CA SER A 170 -3.52 11.52 30.79
C SER A 170 -4.44 11.54 29.56
N ASP A 171 -4.95 10.37 29.13
CA ASP A 171 -5.98 10.25 28.09
C ASP A 171 -7.29 10.88 28.54
N ALA A 172 -7.78 10.55 29.73
CA ALA A 172 -8.99 11.15 30.29
C ALA A 172 -8.91 12.69 30.27
N ALA A 173 -7.77 13.24 30.68
CA ALA A 173 -7.53 14.68 30.67
C ALA A 173 -7.46 15.25 29.25
N ALA A 174 -6.82 14.55 28.30
CA ALA A 174 -6.73 14.97 26.91
C ALA A 174 -8.10 14.98 26.23
N VAL A 175 -8.92 13.95 26.44
CA VAL A 175 -10.30 13.84 25.95
C VAL A 175 -11.17 14.95 26.52
N SER A 176 -11.07 15.22 27.83
CA SER A 176 -11.82 16.31 28.46
C SER A 176 -11.47 17.68 27.84
N ARG A 177 -10.19 17.96 27.62
CA ARG A 177 -9.74 19.19 26.91
C ARG A 177 -10.23 19.23 25.47
N TRP A 178 -10.19 18.11 24.77
CA TRP A 178 -10.63 18.02 23.37
C TRP A 178 -12.13 18.31 23.24
N TYR A 179 -12.98 17.65 24.03
CA TYR A 179 -14.42 17.91 24.05
C TYR A 179 -14.71 19.38 24.39
N LYS A 180 -14.03 19.92 25.40
CA LYS A 180 -14.18 21.33 25.79
C LYS A 180 -13.80 22.29 24.66
N SER A 181 -12.76 21.98 23.88
CA SER A 181 -12.36 22.79 22.72
C SER A 181 -13.45 22.84 21.63
N LYS A 182 -14.32 21.83 21.58
CA LYS A 182 -15.46 21.75 20.65
C LYS A 182 -16.76 22.29 21.27
N GLY A 183 -16.71 22.79 22.50
CA GLY A 183 -17.88 23.34 23.22
C GLY A 183 -18.75 22.29 23.92
N PHE A 184 -18.25 21.06 24.08
CA PHE A 184 -18.98 19.97 24.74
C PHE A 184 -18.30 19.56 26.04
N ARG A 185 -19.06 18.90 26.92
CA ARG A 185 -18.52 18.23 28.10
C ARG A 185 -18.36 16.76 27.77
N ALA A 186 -17.17 16.21 28.00
CA ALA A 186 -16.96 14.78 27.91
C ALA A 186 -17.70 14.05 29.04
N GLU A 187 -17.88 12.75 28.91
CA GLU A 187 -18.60 11.99 29.92
C GLU A 187 -17.75 11.83 31.17
N GLU A 188 -18.21 12.41 32.28
CA GLU A 188 -17.57 12.27 33.57
C GLU A 188 -18.13 11.08 34.35
N PRO A 189 -17.38 10.57 35.34
CA PRO A 189 -17.89 9.58 36.29
C PRO A 189 -19.22 10.00 36.90
N GLY A 190 -20.14 9.04 36.98
CA GLY A 190 -21.51 9.25 37.43
C GLY A 190 -21.62 9.53 38.92
N PHE A 191 -22.83 9.75 39.40
CA PHE A 191 -23.09 9.95 40.84
C PHE A 191 -22.62 8.76 41.68
N ALA A 192 -22.93 7.53 41.24
CA ALA A 192 -22.51 6.32 41.92
C ALA A 192 -20.97 6.19 41.99
N ASP A 193 -20.27 6.52 40.90
CA ASP A 193 -18.81 6.52 40.86
C ASP A 193 -18.23 7.55 41.86
N LYS A 194 -18.82 8.75 41.93
CA LYS A 194 -18.42 9.80 42.89
C LYS A 194 -18.68 9.40 44.34
N GLN A 195 -19.81 8.77 44.62
CA GLN A 195 -20.12 8.25 45.95
C GLN A 195 -19.13 7.17 46.36
N GLN A 196 -18.82 6.24 45.45
CA GLN A 196 -17.86 5.17 45.71
C GLN A 196 -16.43 5.71 45.88
N LEU A 197 -16.04 6.76 45.16
CA LEU A 197 -14.77 7.43 45.41
C LEU A 197 -14.73 7.98 46.85
N GLY A 198 -15.79 8.68 47.27
CA GLY A 198 -15.88 9.25 48.62
C GLY A 198 -15.87 8.20 49.73
N THR A 199 -16.47 7.03 49.53
CA THR A 199 -16.41 5.93 50.52
C THR A 199 -15.00 5.36 50.66
N LEU A 200 -14.27 5.24 49.54
CA LEU A 200 -12.88 4.77 49.56
C LEU A 200 -11.93 5.80 50.18
N GLU A 201 -12.10 7.09 49.89
CA GLU A 201 -11.35 8.18 50.53
C GLU A 201 -11.59 8.25 52.04
N ALA A 202 -12.83 8.06 52.48
CA ALA A 202 -13.17 7.96 53.90
C ALA A 202 -12.56 6.71 54.56
N ALA A 203 -12.49 5.58 53.85
CA ALA A 203 -11.84 4.36 54.34
C ALA A 203 -10.33 4.56 54.55
N VAL A 204 -9.65 5.24 53.64
CA VAL A 204 -8.23 5.61 53.80
C VAL A 204 -8.04 6.53 55.01
N THR A 205 -8.88 7.56 55.14
CA THR A 205 -8.82 8.49 56.28
C THR A 205 -9.01 7.76 57.62
N THR A 206 -9.97 6.84 57.69
CA THR A 206 -10.24 6.02 58.88
C THR A 206 -9.06 5.10 59.20
N ALA A 207 -8.45 4.47 58.19
CA ALA A 207 -7.29 3.60 58.38
C ALA A 207 -6.04 4.37 58.82
N GLN A 208 -5.85 5.60 58.34
CA GLN A 208 -4.78 6.50 58.79
C GLN A 208 -4.95 6.88 60.26
N GLN A 209 -6.17 7.19 60.70
CA GLN A 209 -6.46 7.47 62.12
C GLN A 209 -6.17 6.26 63.00
N ALA A 210 -6.61 5.06 62.60
CA ALA A 210 -6.33 3.82 63.33
C ALA A 210 -4.81 3.52 63.44
N LEU A 211 -4.04 3.88 62.41
CA LEU A 211 -2.58 3.74 62.44
C LEU A 211 -1.93 4.74 63.41
N LEU A 212 -2.39 5.98 63.44
CA LEU A 212 -1.93 7.00 64.39
C LEU A 212 -2.25 6.60 65.84
N ASP A 213 -3.47 6.12 66.10
CA ASP A 213 -3.90 5.65 67.43
C ASP A 213 -3.09 4.43 67.90
N ALA A 214 -2.73 3.54 66.97
CA ALA A 214 -1.87 2.39 67.26
C ALA A 214 -0.40 2.76 67.50
N GLN A 215 0.04 3.94 67.04
CA GLN A 215 1.39 4.48 67.24
C GLN A 215 1.52 5.29 68.53
N ASP A 216 0.42 5.83 69.08
CA ASP A 216 0.44 6.63 70.31
C ASP A 216 0.70 5.76 71.56
N PRO A 217 1.87 5.88 72.22
CA PRO A 217 2.17 5.14 73.43
C PRO A 217 1.36 5.58 74.66
N GLY A 218 0.67 6.73 74.58
CA GLY A 218 -0.10 7.35 75.65
C GLY A 218 -1.55 6.84 75.81
N SER A 219 -2.07 6.04 74.87
CA SER A 219 -3.50 5.64 74.84
C SER A 219 -3.94 4.59 75.89
N GLY A 220 -3.22 4.47 77.01
CA GLY A 220 -3.63 3.65 78.16
C GLY A 220 -3.62 2.13 77.94
N SER A 221 -3.11 1.65 76.80
CA SER A 221 -3.14 0.22 76.46
C SER A 221 -1.77 -0.33 76.05
N GLY A 222 -0.94 -0.61 77.06
CA GLY A 222 0.17 -1.58 76.97
C GLY A 222 1.09 -1.44 75.76
N ALA A 223 1.65 -0.26 75.53
CA ALA A 223 2.50 0.09 74.38
C ALA A 223 3.84 -0.68 74.28
N GLY A 224 4.11 -1.65 75.15
CA GLY A 224 5.36 -2.43 75.15
C GLY A 224 5.23 -3.92 74.80
N GLY A 225 4.00 -4.45 74.65
CA GLY A 225 3.76 -5.90 74.51
C GLY A 225 3.46 -6.39 73.08
N GLU A 226 3.42 -7.70 72.87
CA GLU A 226 3.02 -8.32 71.59
C GLU A 226 1.66 -7.80 71.07
N SER A 227 0.71 -7.51 71.98
CA SER A 227 -0.59 -6.95 71.63
C SER A 227 -0.52 -5.57 70.97
N GLY A 228 0.41 -4.71 71.38
CA GLY A 228 0.65 -3.40 70.74
C GLY A 228 1.24 -3.57 69.33
N LYS A 229 2.21 -4.47 69.19
CA LYS A 229 2.79 -4.83 67.87
C LYS A 229 1.73 -5.41 66.92
N LEU A 230 0.83 -6.24 67.41
CA LEU A 230 -0.25 -6.82 66.62
C LEU A 230 -1.24 -5.75 66.14
N ARG A 231 -1.60 -4.78 67.00
CA ARG A 231 -2.47 -3.65 66.62
C ARG A 231 -1.83 -2.77 65.55
N LEU A 232 -0.55 -2.42 65.71
CA LEU A 232 0.19 -1.66 64.71
C LEU A 232 0.21 -2.39 63.36
N LYS A 233 0.49 -3.70 63.38
CA LYS A 233 0.49 -4.52 62.16
C LYS A 233 -0.89 -4.57 61.50
N ALA A 234 -1.96 -4.73 62.28
CA ALA A 234 -3.33 -4.73 61.78
C ALA A 234 -3.73 -3.38 61.18
N ALA A 235 -3.39 -2.27 61.84
CA ALA A 235 -3.66 -0.92 61.34
C ALA A 235 -2.88 -0.62 60.05
N GLN A 236 -1.62 -1.05 59.96
CA GLN A 236 -0.83 -0.94 58.73
C GLN A 236 -1.48 -1.75 57.58
N GLN A 237 -1.85 -3.00 57.84
CA GLN A 237 -2.53 -3.84 56.84
C GLN A 237 -3.86 -3.23 56.37
N GLN A 238 -4.61 -2.60 57.28
CA GLN A 238 -5.86 -1.92 56.93
C GLN A 238 -5.61 -0.68 56.06
N LEU A 239 -4.57 0.10 56.35
CA LEU A 239 -4.18 1.24 55.51
C LEU A 239 -3.73 0.78 54.12
N ASP A 240 -2.91 -0.27 54.04
CA ASP A 240 -2.45 -0.83 52.76
C ASP A 240 -3.64 -1.33 51.93
N ALA A 241 -4.60 -2.02 52.55
CA ALA A 241 -5.81 -2.49 51.88
C ALA A 241 -6.71 -1.33 51.40
N ALA A 242 -6.89 -0.29 52.22
CA ALA A 242 -7.68 0.88 51.85
C ALA A 242 -7.02 1.66 50.69
N ASN A 243 -5.70 1.85 50.74
CA ASN A 243 -4.94 2.49 49.67
C ASN A 243 -4.98 1.67 48.37
N ALA A 244 -4.87 0.33 48.46
CA ALA A 244 -4.97 -0.55 47.31
C ALA A 244 -6.37 -0.47 46.67
N ALA A 245 -7.44 -0.47 47.47
CA ALA A 245 -8.81 -0.35 46.99
C ALA A 245 -9.07 1.02 46.33
N LEU A 246 -8.61 2.11 46.94
CA LEU A 246 -8.71 3.45 46.37
C LEU A 246 -7.94 3.54 45.04
N SER A 247 -6.71 3.05 45.00
CA SER A 247 -5.86 3.09 43.81
C SER A 247 -6.46 2.27 42.66
N ALA A 248 -6.98 1.07 42.97
CA ALA A 248 -7.65 0.22 41.99
C ALA A 248 -8.91 0.88 41.42
N PHE A 249 -9.69 1.57 42.26
CA PHE A 249 -10.85 2.32 41.81
C PHE A 249 -10.46 3.54 40.97
N GLN A 250 -9.47 4.30 41.41
CA GLN A 250 -8.96 5.48 40.69
C GLN A 250 -8.40 5.12 39.30
N ALA A 251 -7.86 3.91 39.13
CA ALA A 251 -7.40 3.43 37.82
C ALA A 251 -8.55 3.30 36.80
N GLY A 252 -9.78 3.05 37.23
CA GLY A 252 -11.00 3.01 36.41
C GLY A 252 -11.83 4.30 36.44
N TYR A 253 -11.43 5.28 37.26
CA TYR A 253 -12.17 6.52 37.49
C TYR A 253 -11.67 7.62 36.55
N GLY A 254 -12.52 8.11 35.66
CA GLY A 254 -12.19 9.25 34.81
C GLY A 254 -13.13 9.43 33.65
N THR A 255 -12.76 10.35 32.76
CA THR A 255 -13.54 10.68 31.56
C THR A 255 -13.67 9.49 30.63
N LYS A 256 -14.86 9.28 30.08
CA LYS A 256 -15.18 8.20 29.13
C LYS A 256 -15.63 8.79 27.79
N ILE A 257 -15.49 7.99 26.73
CA ILE A 257 -16.02 8.24 25.38
C ILE A 257 -16.98 7.09 25.05
N PRO A 258 -18.29 7.32 25.08
CA PRO A 258 -19.27 6.33 24.63
C PRO A 258 -19.07 5.97 23.15
N ALA A 259 -19.36 4.72 22.80
CA ALA A 259 -19.11 4.19 21.46
C ALA A 259 -19.76 5.02 20.34
N GLY A 260 -20.94 5.60 20.57
CA GLY A 260 -21.63 6.41 19.58
C GLY A 260 -21.07 7.82 19.37
N GLU A 261 -20.19 8.32 20.25
CA GLU A 261 -19.73 9.72 20.17
C GLU A 261 -18.55 9.94 19.23
N VAL A 262 -17.90 8.87 18.79
CA VAL A 262 -16.74 8.94 17.89
C VAL A 262 -16.94 7.99 16.73
N VAL A 263 -16.65 8.50 15.54
CA VAL A 263 -16.63 7.71 14.32
C VAL A 263 -15.23 7.81 13.71
N PHE A 264 -14.62 6.66 13.45
CA PHE A 264 -13.31 6.59 12.80
C PHE A 264 -13.44 6.43 11.29
N LEU A 265 -12.69 7.25 10.57
CA LEU A 265 -12.54 7.16 9.13
C LEU A 265 -11.08 6.93 8.77
N PRO A 266 -10.76 5.99 7.86
CA PRO A 266 -9.37 5.65 7.53
C PRO A 266 -8.66 6.84 6.89
N ASP A 267 -9.38 7.59 6.05
CA ASP A 267 -8.87 8.75 5.31
C ASP A 267 -9.70 9.99 5.64
N LEU A 268 -9.02 11.08 5.99
CA LEU A 268 -9.59 12.41 6.24
C LEU A 268 -8.71 13.48 5.58
N PRO A 269 -9.29 14.58 5.04
CA PRO A 269 -10.72 14.90 5.04
C PRO A 269 -11.55 14.01 4.10
N ALA A 270 -12.82 13.80 4.45
CA ALA A 270 -13.78 13.01 3.69
C ALA A 270 -15.03 13.84 3.37
N ARG A 271 -15.67 13.56 2.24
CA ARG A 271 -16.90 14.25 1.84
C ARG A 271 -18.10 13.39 2.20
N LEU A 272 -19.07 13.97 2.90
CA LEU A 272 -20.33 13.30 3.19
C LEU A 272 -21.22 13.34 1.94
N ASP A 273 -21.42 12.20 1.29
CA ASP A 273 -22.12 12.12 0.02
C ASP A 273 -23.64 12.01 0.25
N LYS A 274 -24.07 10.90 0.86
CA LYS A 274 -25.46 10.70 1.27
C LYS A 274 -25.62 10.90 2.76
N VAL A 275 -26.70 11.55 3.17
CA VAL A 275 -27.14 11.64 4.56
C VAL A 275 -28.50 10.97 4.69
N SER A 276 -28.60 10.03 5.63
CA SER A 276 -29.82 9.25 5.87
C SER A 276 -30.62 9.76 7.07
N LEU A 277 -30.01 10.59 7.94
CA LEU A 277 -30.61 11.09 9.17
C LEU A 277 -31.04 12.56 9.04
N LYS A 278 -32.19 12.90 9.60
CA LYS A 278 -32.72 14.25 9.74
C LYS A 278 -32.82 14.64 11.20
N THR A 279 -32.88 15.94 11.47
CA THR A 279 -33.17 16.46 12.82
C THR A 279 -34.53 15.95 13.28
N GLY A 280 -34.58 15.40 14.50
CA GLY A 280 -35.75 14.75 15.07
C GLY A 280 -35.76 13.22 14.96
N ASP A 281 -34.93 12.64 14.10
CA ASP A 281 -34.87 11.19 13.92
C ASP A 281 -34.24 10.48 15.13
N THR A 282 -34.55 9.18 15.28
CA THR A 282 -33.85 8.32 16.23
C THR A 282 -32.53 7.84 15.59
N PRO A 283 -31.38 8.04 16.26
CA PRO A 283 -30.07 7.65 15.73
C PRO A 283 -29.79 6.17 16.01
N SER A 284 -30.47 5.28 15.29
CA SER A 284 -30.33 3.83 15.45
C SER A 284 -29.87 3.13 14.17
N GLY A 285 -29.19 3.83 13.26
CA GLY A 285 -28.78 3.28 11.98
C GLY A 285 -27.67 4.05 11.26
N THR A 286 -27.48 3.71 9.98
CA THR A 286 -26.54 4.35 9.05
C THR A 286 -26.77 5.86 9.03
N ILE A 287 -25.74 6.63 9.36
CA ILE A 287 -25.71 8.10 9.30
C ILE A 287 -25.75 8.55 7.84
N GLY A 288 -24.98 7.88 6.99
CA GLY A 288 -24.79 8.27 5.60
C GLY A 288 -23.70 7.47 4.89
N THR A 289 -23.25 7.98 3.75
CA THR A 289 -22.06 7.48 3.05
C THR A 289 -21.03 8.60 2.95
N VAL A 290 -19.76 8.26 3.16
CA VAL A 290 -18.65 9.17 2.92
C VAL A 290 -17.86 8.70 1.70
N THR A 291 -17.50 9.62 0.84
CA THR A 291 -16.50 9.39 -0.20
C THR A 291 -15.20 10.00 0.28
N SER A 292 -14.14 9.19 0.34
CA SER A 292 -12.81 9.74 0.61
C SER A 292 -12.35 10.52 -0.62
N SER A 293 -11.53 11.54 -0.42
CA SER A 293 -10.85 12.26 -1.52
C SER A 293 -9.75 11.42 -2.20
N LYS A 294 -9.65 10.13 -1.83
CA LYS A 294 -8.65 9.21 -2.33
C LYS A 294 -9.10 8.64 -3.66
N VAL A 295 -8.25 8.83 -4.65
CA VAL A 295 -8.41 8.24 -5.97
C VAL A 295 -7.72 6.88 -5.95
N VAL A 296 -8.38 5.89 -6.55
CA VAL A 296 -7.82 4.57 -6.84
C VAL A 296 -7.87 4.35 -8.33
N VAL A 297 -7.00 3.47 -8.83
CA VAL A 297 -7.06 3.04 -10.23
C VAL A 297 -7.40 1.56 -10.26
N GLN A 298 -8.54 1.24 -10.85
CA GLN A 298 -8.94 -0.14 -11.10
C GLN A 298 -8.46 -0.53 -12.50
N ALA A 299 -7.75 -1.65 -12.62
CA ALA A 299 -7.30 -2.15 -13.91
C ALA A 299 -7.53 -3.66 -13.98
N VAL A 300 -7.50 -4.21 -15.20
CA VAL A 300 -7.64 -5.65 -15.42
C VAL A 300 -6.37 -6.17 -16.09
N VAL A 301 -5.76 -7.18 -15.49
CA VAL A 301 -4.52 -7.80 -15.94
C VAL A 301 -4.82 -9.21 -16.46
N PRO A 302 -4.16 -9.68 -17.54
CA PRO A 302 -4.29 -11.07 -18.00
C PRO A 302 -3.91 -12.09 -16.92
N GLY A 303 -4.62 -13.21 -16.83
CA GLY A 303 -4.40 -14.23 -15.78
C GLY A 303 -3.00 -14.85 -15.78
N SER A 304 -2.30 -14.86 -16.93
CA SER A 304 -0.89 -15.26 -17.04
C SER A 304 0.03 -14.36 -16.23
N ASP A 305 -0.23 -13.06 -16.27
CA ASP A 305 0.62 -12.01 -15.73
C ASP A 305 0.27 -11.73 -14.27
N ALA A 306 -1.00 -11.95 -13.90
CA ALA A 306 -1.49 -11.82 -12.53
C ALA A 306 -0.74 -12.70 -11.53
N LYS A 307 -0.18 -13.83 -11.97
CA LYS A 307 0.65 -14.73 -11.14
C LYS A 307 1.96 -14.09 -10.68
N LEU A 308 2.43 -13.07 -11.40
CA LEU A 308 3.63 -12.32 -11.06
C LEU A 308 3.32 -11.21 -10.04
N LEU A 309 2.04 -10.89 -9.82
CA LEU A 309 1.63 -9.75 -9.00
C LEU A 309 1.46 -10.13 -7.53
N HIS A 310 1.92 -9.25 -6.64
CA HIS A 310 1.62 -9.32 -5.21
C HIS A 310 1.40 -7.92 -4.64
N LYS A 311 0.68 -7.84 -3.50
CA LYS A 311 0.46 -6.57 -2.80
C LYS A 311 1.78 -5.85 -2.51
N GLY A 312 1.74 -4.53 -2.55
CA GLY A 312 2.87 -3.66 -2.25
C GLY A 312 3.75 -3.33 -3.45
N MET A 313 3.60 -4.03 -4.59
CA MET A 313 4.31 -3.70 -5.84
C MET A 313 4.08 -2.25 -6.26
N THR A 314 5.13 -1.63 -6.80
CA THR A 314 5.10 -0.27 -7.32
C THR A 314 4.38 -0.26 -8.67
N ALA A 315 3.51 0.73 -8.87
CA ALA A 315 2.88 0.96 -10.16
C ALA A 315 3.04 2.41 -10.59
N GLN A 316 3.26 2.63 -11.88
CA GLN A 316 3.16 3.94 -12.51
C GLN A 316 1.80 4.04 -13.20
N VAL A 317 1.06 5.09 -12.88
CA VAL A 317 -0.21 5.45 -13.51
C VAL A 317 0.03 6.64 -14.43
N GLU A 318 -0.39 6.53 -15.68
CA GLU A 318 -0.34 7.59 -16.67
C GLU A 318 -1.72 7.83 -17.26
N THR A 319 -2.22 9.07 -17.15
CA THR A 319 -3.51 9.48 -17.72
C THR A 319 -3.34 10.06 -19.13
N PRO A 320 -4.42 10.10 -19.95
CA PRO A 320 -4.36 10.63 -21.32
C PRO A 320 -3.88 12.08 -21.46
N ASP A 321 -3.99 12.88 -20.40
CA ASP A 321 -3.47 14.26 -20.33
C ASP A 321 -1.95 14.33 -20.07
N GLY A 322 -1.27 13.18 -19.99
CA GLY A 322 0.16 13.06 -19.74
C GLY A 322 0.55 13.09 -18.25
N THR A 323 -0.41 13.16 -17.33
CA THR A 323 -0.10 13.15 -15.89
C THR A 323 0.41 11.77 -15.47
N LYS A 324 1.60 11.72 -14.87
CA LYS A 324 2.22 10.48 -14.35
C LYS A 324 2.28 10.52 -12.82
N VAL A 325 1.81 9.46 -12.18
CA VAL A 325 1.78 9.32 -10.72
C VAL A 325 2.24 7.93 -10.32
N ARG A 326 3.11 7.84 -9.31
CA ARG A 326 3.46 6.55 -8.70
C ARG A 326 2.42 6.16 -7.65
N GLY A 327 1.99 4.91 -7.70
CA GLY A 327 1.08 4.27 -6.75
C GLY A 327 1.58 2.92 -6.29
N ARG A 328 0.75 2.20 -5.54
CA ARG A 328 1.01 0.83 -5.07
C ARG A 328 -0.17 -0.07 -5.33
N LEU A 329 0.11 -1.32 -5.71
CA LEU A 329 -0.88 -2.39 -5.79
C LEU A 329 -1.36 -2.76 -4.39
N VAL A 330 -2.65 -2.55 -4.11
CA VAL A 330 -3.25 -2.76 -2.78
C VAL A 330 -4.23 -3.94 -2.72
N ALA A 331 -4.84 -4.31 -3.85
CA ALA A 331 -5.75 -5.45 -3.95
C ALA A 331 -5.63 -6.13 -5.31
N LEU A 332 -5.88 -7.44 -5.35
CA LEU A 332 -5.87 -8.28 -6.56
C LEU A 332 -6.97 -9.35 -6.48
N GLY A 333 -7.62 -9.64 -7.60
CA GLY A 333 -8.69 -10.63 -7.66
C GLY A 333 -9.91 -10.25 -6.81
N ASP A 334 -10.41 -11.19 -6.01
CA ASP A 334 -11.63 -11.04 -5.21
C ASP A 334 -11.55 -9.97 -4.11
N GLU A 335 -10.36 -9.48 -3.80
CA GLU A 335 -10.16 -8.40 -2.84
C GLU A 335 -10.45 -7.01 -3.42
N VAL A 336 -10.50 -6.88 -4.75
CA VAL A 336 -10.87 -5.62 -5.39
C VAL A 336 -12.38 -5.41 -5.17
N PRO A 337 -12.80 -4.27 -4.57
CA PRO A 337 -14.20 -3.95 -4.41
C PRO A 337 -14.92 -4.01 -5.77
N LYS A 338 -16.05 -4.72 -5.82
CA LYS A 338 -16.91 -4.75 -7.01
C LYS A 338 -17.84 -3.55 -6.92
N ASP A 339 -17.87 -2.71 -7.94
CA ASP A 339 -18.79 -1.57 -7.97
C ASP A 339 -20.22 -2.07 -8.22
N ASP A 340 -21.12 -1.86 -7.25
CA ASP A 340 -22.56 -2.17 -7.34
C ASP A 340 -23.34 -1.17 -8.23
N ALA A 341 -22.65 -0.36 -9.05
CA ALA A 341 -23.26 0.70 -9.83
C ALA A 341 -23.39 0.33 -11.32
N GLY A 342 -24.38 -0.50 -11.64
CA GLY A 342 -24.77 -0.77 -13.03
C GLY A 342 -25.77 -1.90 -13.17
N ASP A 343 -27.06 -1.55 -13.20
CA ASP A 343 -28.17 -2.43 -13.60
C ASP A 343 -27.89 -2.98 -15.01
N GLY A 344 -27.43 -4.22 -15.06
CA GLY A 344 -27.13 -4.97 -16.27
C GLY A 344 -27.41 -6.43 -15.97
N LYS A 345 -28.65 -6.85 -16.24
CA LYS A 345 -29.00 -8.28 -16.33
C LYS A 345 -27.97 -8.98 -17.22
N ASP A 346 -27.62 -10.18 -16.79
CA ASP A 346 -26.77 -11.17 -17.46
C ASP A 346 -25.26 -11.10 -17.14
N ALA A 347 -24.90 -11.49 -15.92
CA ALA A 347 -23.68 -12.25 -15.67
C ALA A 347 -24.06 -13.53 -14.90
N PRO A 348 -23.81 -14.74 -15.44
CA PRO A 348 -24.13 -15.97 -14.75
C PRO A 348 -23.29 -16.07 -13.47
N GLY A 349 -23.98 -16.24 -12.33
CA GLY A 349 -23.34 -16.64 -11.10
C GLY A 349 -22.53 -17.92 -11.34
N THR A 350 -21.22 -17.82 -11.24
CA THR A 350 -20.35 -18.99 -11.25
C THR A 350 -19.81 -19.19 -9.85
N SER A 351 -20.64 -19.78 -9.00
CA SER A 351 -20.14 -20.67 -7.97
C SER A 351 -19.60 -21.92 -8.67
N GLY A 352 -18.29 -21.99 -8.87
CA GLY A 352 -17.69 -23.13 -9.55
C GLY A 352 -16.18 -23.13 -9.41
N GLY A 353 -15.67 -23.96 -8.51
CA GLY A 353 -14.25 -24.32 -8.47
C GLY A 353 -13.82 -24.93 -9.80
N GLY A 354 -12.73 -24.41 -10.34
CA GLY A 354 -12.16 -24.83 -11.63
C GLY A 354 -11.33 -23.69 -12.21
N GLY A 355 -10.10 -23.53 -11.70
CA GLY A 355 -9.20 -22.46 -12.11
C GLY A 355 -8.83 -22.57 -13.58
N ASP A 356 -9.34 -21.64 -14.39
CA ASP A 356 -8.76 -21.34 -15.68
C ASP A 356 -7.72 -20.22 -15.48
N ALA A 357 -6.44 -20.56 -15.65
CA ALA A 357 -5.32 -19.65 -15.43
C ALA A 357 -5.29 -18.46 -16.44
N ALA A 358 -6.22 -18.42 -17.39
CA ALA A 358 -6.36 -17.39 -18.40
C ALA A 358 -7.39 -16.30 -18.05
N ALA A 359 -8.20 -16.48 -17.01
CA ALA A 359 -9.22 -15.49 -16.65
C ALA A 359 -8.59 -14.13 -16.28
N PRO A 360 -9.12 -13.00 -16.78
CA PRO A 360 -8.63 -11.67 -16.41
C PRO A 360 -8.79 -11.43 -14.91
N VAL A 361 -7.76 -10.86 -14.29
CA VAL A 361 -7.71 -10.60 -12.84
C VAL A 361 -7.80 -9.09 -12.59
N PRO A 362 -8.81 -8.60 -11.86
CA PRO A 362 -8.88 -7.21 -11.48
C PRO A 362 -7.78 -6.87 -10.47
N VAL A 363 -7.25 -5.66 -10.56
CA VAL A 363 -6.23 -5.12 -9.64
C VAL A 363 -6.60 -3.69 -9.25
N GLN A 364 -6.25 -3.30 -8.02
CA GLN A 364 -6.48 -1.95 -7.51
C GLN A 364 -5.17 -1.28 -7.11
N ILE A 365 -4.90 -0.11 -7.68
CA ILE A 365 -3.73 0.72 -7.37
C ILE A 365 -4.17 1.91 -6.50
N SER A 366 -3.56 2.05 -5.33
CA SER A 366 -3.69 3.26 -4.52
C SER A 366 -2.70 4.31 -5.01
N VAL A 367 -3.19 5.52 -5.28
CA VAL A 367 -2.35 6.69 -5.58
C VAL A 367 -2.35 7.67 -4.40
N PRO A 368 -1.31 8.52 -4.25
CA PRO A 368 -1.29 9.56 -3.22
C PRO A 368 -2.48 10.53 -3.34
N SER A 369 -3.09 10.89 -2.21
CA SER A 369 -4.28 11.76 -2.17
C SER A 369 -4.06 13.08 -2.91
N GLY A 370 -5.10 13.53 -3.64
CA GLY A 370 -5.05 14.74 -4.45
C GLY A 370 -4.30 14.61 -5.78
N LYS A 371 -3.54 13.54 -5.99
CA LYS A 371 -3.00 13.19 -7.32
C LYS A 371 -4.11 12.47 -8.10
N LEU A 372 -4.40 12.91 -9.32
CA LEU A 372 -5.46 12.40 -10.21
C LEU A 372 -6.92 12.72 -9.83
N ALA A 373 -7.19 13.55 -8.82
CA ALA A 373 -8.57 13.95 -8.48
C ALA A 373 -9.32 14.61 -9.65
N LYS A 374 -8.61 15.34 -10.52
CA LYS A 374 -9.15 15.96 -11.74
C LYS A 374 -9.41 14.95 -12.86
N ASN A 375 -8.82 13.77 -12.77
CA ASN A 375 -8.89 12.69 -13.75
C ASN A 375 -9.85 11.59 -13.30
N ALA A 376 -10.56 11.78 -12.19
CA ALA A 376 -11.56 10.83 -11.72
C ALA A 376 -12.64 10.60 -12.79
N ASN A 377 -13.10 9.36 -12.90
CA ASN A 377 -13.94 8.82 -13.96
C ASN A 377 -13.29 8.83 -15.36
N GLY A 378 -11.97 9.01 -15.43
CA GLY A 378 -11.18 8.92 -16.66
C GLY A 378 -10.48 7.56 -16.81
N SER A 379 -9.80 7.35 -17.94
CA SER A 379 -8.94 6.18 -18.15
C SER A 379 -7.50 6.47 -17.71
N ALA A 380 -6.75 5.40 -17.42
CA ALA A 380 -5.32 5.45 -17.20
C ALA A 380 -4.62 4.19 -17.71
N MET A 381 -3.37 4.34 -18.11
CA MET A 381 -2.44 3.25 -18.36
C MET A 381 -1.67 2.97 -17.06
N VAL A 382 -1.65 1.71 -16.65
CA VAL A 382 -0.99 1.25 -15.42
C VAL A 382 0.18 0.35 -15.81
N THR A 383 1.37 0.69 -15.34
CA THR A 383 2.59 -0.11 -15.51
C THR A 383 3.04 -0.58 -14.13
N ILE A 384 2.88 -1.86 -13.84
CA ILE A 384 3.21 -2.49 -12.54
C ILE A 384 4.59 -3.13 -12.65
N GLU A 385 5.52 -2.75 -11.76
CA GLU A 385 6.87 -3.32 -11.71
C GLU A 385 6.82 -4.70 -11.02
N VAL A 386 7.14 -5.77 -11.77
CA VAL A 386 7.12 -7.16 -11.28
C VAL A 386 8.51 -7.71 -10.95
N GLY A 387 9.56 -7.01 -11.37
CA GLY A 387 10.94 -7.32 -11.01
C GLY A 387 11.90 -6.26 -11.52
N SER A 388 12.98 -6.01 -10.77
CA SER A 388 14.06 -5.11 -11.16
C SER A 388 15.41 -5.80 -10.94
N SER A 389 16.39 -5.53 -11.81
CA SER A 389 17.76 -5.97 -11.57
C SER A 389 18.38 -5.23 -10.38
N ASP A 390 19.35 -5.85 -9.72
CA ASP A 390 20.13 -5.23 -8.65
C ASP A 390 21.16 -4.24 -9.25
N GLY A 391 20.69 -3.04 -9.58
CA GLY A 391 21.49 -2.01 -10.25
C GLY A 391 21.81 -2.36 -11.71
N ASP A 392 22.97 -1.91 -12.18
CA ASP A 392 23.41 -2.11 -13.56
C ASP A 392 24.01 -3.50 -13.78
N VAL A 393 23.28 -4.34 -14.53
CA VAL A 393 23.65 -5.70 -14.87
C VAL A 393 24.05 -5.81 -16.35
N LEU A 394 24.80 -6.87 -16.71
CA LEU A 394 25.12 -7.15 -18.11
C LEU A 394 23.86 -7.65 -18.82
N THR A 395 23.51 -7.03 -19.95
CA THR A 395 22.33 -7.38 -20.72
C THR A 395 22.68 -7.70 -22.16
N VAL A 396 22.01 -8.71 -22.70
CA VAL A 396 22.07 -9.08 -24.12
C VAL A 396 20.67 -9.16 -24.71
N PRO A 397 20.48 -8.92 -26.02
CA PRO A 397 19.20 -9.18 -26.66
C PRO A 397 18.79 -10.64 -26.47
N ILE A 398 17.51 -10.89 -26.22
CA ILE A 398 17.00 -12.26 -26.01
C ILE A 398 17.35 -13.20 -27.17
N ALA A 399 17.45 -12.66 -28.40
CA ALA A 399 17.86 -13.38 -29.60
C ALA A 399 19.31 -13.88 -29.58
N ALA A 400 20.19 -13.29 -28.76
CA ALA A 400 21.57 -13.74 -28.56
C ALA A 400 21.69 -14.89 -27.55
N LEU A 401 20.62 -15.18 -26.79
CA LEU A 401 20.62 -16.24 -25.80
C LEU A 401 20.24 -17.57 -26.45
N HIS A 402 21.13 -18.55 -26.32
CA HIS A 402 20.92 -19.90 -26.83
C HIS A 402 20.95 -20.91 -25.68
N THR A 403 20.14 -21.95 -25.78
CA THR A 403 20.21 -23.09 -24.88
C THR A 403 21.09 -24.19 -25.47
N SER A 404 21.90 -24.81 -24.61
CA SER A 404 22.66 -26.00 -24.97
C SER A 404 21.80 -27.25 -24.92
N ALA A 405 22.29 -28.34 -25.53
CA ALA A 405 21.63 -29.65 -25.46
C ALA A 405 21.49 -30.16 -24.00
N GLY A 406 22.34 -29.67 -23.09
CA GLY A 406 22.26 -29.94 -21.65
C GLY A 406 21.41 -28.93 -20.85
N GLY A 407 20.67 -28.03 -21.52
CA GLY A 407 19.80 -27.05 -20.88
C GLY A 407 20.48 -25.80 -20.32
N GLN A 408 21.82 -25.69 -20.42
CA GLN A 408 22.56 -24.51 -19.96
C GLN A 408 22.48 -23.37 -20.98
N ALA A 409 22.28 -22.13 -20.50
CA ALA A 409 22.23 -20.95 -21.35
C ALA A 409 23.64 -20.47 -21.75
N ARG A 410 23.77 -19.92 -22.97
CA ARG A 410 25.02 -19.44 -23.56
C ARG A 410 24.78 -18.31 -24.54
N VAL A 411 25.78 -17.47 -24.73
CA VAL A 411 25.81 -16.40 -25.74
C VAL A 411 26.98 -16.64 -26.70
N GLN A 412 26.81 -16.28 -27.97
CA GLN A 412 27.86 -16.38 -28.97
C GLN A 412 28.58 -15.03 -29.12
N VAL A 413 29.86 -14.96 -28.77
CA VAL A 413 30.66 -13.72 -28.84
C VAL A 413 31.63 -13.80 -30.01
N VAL A 414 31.76 -12.72 -30.77
CA VAL A 414 32.76 -12.62 -31.85
C VAL A 414 34.08 -12.09 -31.29
N ARG A 415 35.12 -12.93 -31.28
CA ARG A 415 36.48 -12.56 -30.85
C ARG A 415 37.49 -12.87 -31.96
N GLY A 416 38.25 -11.86 -32.39
CA GLY A 416 39.27 -12.03 -33.44
C GLY A 416 38.73 -12.64 -34.73
N GLY A 417 37.48 -12.34 -35.09
CA GLY A 417 36.80 -12.88 -36.29
C GLY A 417 36.27 -14.32 -36.15
N LYS A 418 36.30 -14.91 -34.94
CA LYS A 418 35.75 -16.24 -34.64
C LYS A 418 34.59 -16.13 -33.65
N VAL A 419 33.59 -17.00 -33.79
CA VAL A 419 32.46 -17.11 -32.86
C VAL A 419 32.82 -18.08 -31.75
N VAL A 420 32.69 -17.63 -30.50
CA VAL A 420 32.97 -18.41 -29.28
C VAL A 420 31.70 -18.49 -28.43
N ASP A 421 31.32 -19.69 -28.01
CA ASP A 421 30.22 -19.90 -27.07
C ASP A 421 30.69 -19.57 -25.64
N VAL A 422 29.98 -18.67 -24.96
CA VAL A 422 30.23 -18.29 -23.56
C VAL A 422 29.05 -18.76 -22.69
N PRO A 423 29.26 -19.62 -21.68
CA PRO A 423 28.21 -20.06 -20.78
C PRO A 423 27.79 -18.92 -19.84
N VAL A 424 26.47 -18.70 -19.73
CA VAL A 424 25.88 -17.66 -18.89
C VAL A 424 24.72 -18.20 -18.08
N LYS A 425 24.46 -17.59 -16.93
CA LYS A 425 23.22 -17.74 -16.19
C LYS A 425 22.28 -16.61 -16.61
N ALA A 426 21.11 -16.96 -17.13
CA ALA A 426 20.08 -15.97 -17.45
C ALA A 426 19.35 -15.52 -16.18
N GLY A 427 19.15 -14.22 -16.06
CA GLY A 427 18.43 -13.54 -14.98
C GLY A 427 17.11 -12.93 -15.46
N LEU A 428 16.82 -11.71 -15.03
CA LEU A 428 15.60 -10.99 -15.40
C LEU A 428 15.55 -10.71 -16.91
N SER A 429 14.37 -10.87 -17.52
CA SER A 429 14.13 -10.52 -18.93
C SER A 429 13.14 -9.35 -19.00
N ALA A 430 13.50 -8.28 -19.71
CA ALA A 430 12.66 -7.09 -19.89
C ALA A 430 13.04 -6.34 -21.18
N ASP A 431 12.07 -5.72 -21.86
CA ASP A 431 12.28 -4.90 -23.07
C ASP A 431 13.10 -5.59 -24.19
N GLY A 432 12.92 -6.90 -24.37
CA GLY A 432 13.67 -7.70 -25.35
C GLY A 432 15.14 -7.95 -24.99
N GLN A 433 15.54 -7.57 -23.78
CA GLN A 433 16.86 -7.81 -23.19
C GLN A 433 16.77 -8.86 -22.08
N VAL A 434 17.85 -9.59 -21.87
CA VAL A 434 18.01 -10.57 -20.79
C VAL A 434 19.27 -10.24 -20.01
N GLU A 435 19.13 -10.18 -18.69
CA GLU A 435 20.25 -10.16 -17.77
C GLU A 435 21.07 -11.45 -17.89
N VAL A 436 22.38 -11.32 -18.00
CA VAL A 436 23.30 -12.45 -18.08
C VAL A 436 24.41 -12.32 -17.07
N THR A 437 24.55 -13.34 -16.21
CA THR A 437 25.71 -13.49 -15.33
C THR A 437 26.66 -14.51 -15.94
N PRO A 438 27.84 -14.13 -16.46
CA PRO A 438 28.82 -15.09 -16.93
C PRO A 438 29.36 -15.93 -15.77
N SER A 439 29.76 -17.17 -16.05
CA SER A 439 30.33 -18.07 -15.02
C SER A 439 31.79 -17.72 -14.63
N GLY A 440 32.36 -16.67 -15.24
CA GLY A 440 33.72 -16.15 -15.06
C GLY A 440 33.87 -14.79 -15.79
N ASP A 441 35.09 -14.32 -16.04
CA ASP A 441 35.36 -13.03 -16.72
C ASP A 441 35.23 -13.08 -18.26
N ASP A 442 34.55 -14.11 -18.77
CA ASP A 442 34.44 -14.40 -20.19
C ASP A 442 33.38 -13.58 -20.93
N LEU A 443 32.77 -12.58 -20.29
CA LEU A 443 31.83 -11.66 -20.94
C LEU A 443 31.90 -10.28 -20.29
N THR A 444 32.13 -9.24 -21.09
CA THR A 444 32.19 -7.85 -20.62
C THR A 444 31.32 -6.92 -21.46
N ALA A 445 30.98 -5.75 -20.92
CA ALA A 445 30.27 -4.73 -21.68
C ALA A 445 31.11 -4.30 -22.90
N GLY A 446 30.46 -4.18 -24.06
CA GLY A 446 31.09 -3.91 -25.34
C GLY A 446 31.40 -5.16 -26.18
N ASP A 447 31.34 -6.36 -25.60
CA ASP A 447 31.55 -7.60 -26.37
C ASP A 447 30.46 -7.78 -27.46
N PRO A 448 30.82 -8.07 -28.72
CA PRO A 448 29.84 -8.24 -29.79
C PRO A 448 29.22 -9.64 -29.72
N VAL A 449 27.96 -9.72 -29.28
CA VAL A 449 27.18 -10.97 -29.25
C VAL A 449 26.38 -11.16 -30.53
N VAL A 450 26.34 -12.38 -31.05
CA VAL A 450 25.64 -12.76 -32.27
C VAL A 450 24.13 -12.84 -31.99
N VAL A 451 23.33 -12.11 -32.78
CA VAL A 451 21.84 -12.13 -32.74
C VAL A 451 21.23 -12.72 -34.01
N GLY A 452 22.02 -12.93 -35.06
CA GLY A 452 21.59 -13.46 -36.35
C GLY A 452 22.78 -13.88 -37.22
N ARG A 453 22.53 -14.71 -38.24
CA ARG A 453 23.55 -15.24 -39.16
C ARG A 453 23.23 -14.93 -40.61
#